data_AF-A0A350KNJ4-F1
#
_entry.id   AF-A0A350KNJ4-F1
#
_cell.length_a   1.000
_cell.length_b   1.000
_cell.length_c   1.000
_cell.angle_alpha   90.00
_cell.angle_beta   90.00
_cell.angle_gamma   90.00
#
_symmetry.space_group_name_H-M   'P 1'
#
loop_
_entity.id
_entity.type
_entity.pdbx_description
1 polymer ?
#
loop_
_entity_poly.entity_id
_entity_poly.type
_entity_poly.pdbx_seq_one_letter_code
_entity_poly.pdbx_strand_id
1 'polypeptide(L)'
;MLCFDADGTVLSDRPLPRRDIDAVLPYMNERKIACCFEMADRQVFNLVDQRVRDLLAFVNMPDVAPEDIVDVSKIAKSFYQLSAYVLPEEEADLMRHMPDCKAMRWHELFVNIVGKDGGKPVGIAKVCEKYGYGVNDVIAFGDGGNDIDMLKSVGIGVAMGNAGENVKEIADYVTTSVDGDGIYNALKHFELI
;
A
#
# COMPACT_ATOMS: atom_id res chain seq x y z
N MET A 1 5.83 -6.79 3.94
CA MET A 1 5.62 -7.10 2.53
C MET A 1 5.70 -8.60 2.25
N LEU A 2 4.58 -9.15 1.82
CA LEU A 2 4.51 -10.44 1.13
C LEU A 2 4.76 -10.21 -0.36
N CYS A 3 5.59 -11.03 -0.98
CA CYS A 3 5.84 -11.02 -2.42
C CYS A 3 5.92 -12.47 -2.89
N PHE A 4 5.16 -12.81 -3.93
CA PHE A 4 5.10 -14.14 -4.50
C PHE A 4 5.10 -14.05 -6.02
N ASP A 5 5.59 -15.11 -6.64
CA ASP A 5 5.61 -15.30 -8.09
C ASP A 5 4.27 -15.86 -8.59
N ALA A 6 4.06 -15.86 -9.91
CA ALA A 6 2.81 -16.30 -10.54
C ALA A 6 2.47 -17.78 -10.25
N ASP A 7 3.47 -18.61 -9.95
CA ASP A 7 3.31 -20.01 -9.56
C ASP A 7 3.04 -20.20 -8.05
N GLY A 8 2.96 -19.11 -7.29
CA GLY A 8 2.77 -19.11 -5.84
C GLY A 8 4.06 -19.19 -5.03
N THR A 9 5.24 -19.24 -5.66
CA THR A 9 6.52 -19.25 -4.95
C THR A 9 6.69 -17.95 -4.17
N VAL A 10 6.86 -18.06 -2.85
CA VAL A 10 7.11 -16.89 -1.99
C VAL A 10 8.55 -16.41 -2.18
N LEU A 11 8.69 -15.18 -2.69
CA LEU A 11 9.99 -14.50 -2.89
C LEU A 11 10.40 -13.69 -1.66
N SER A 12 9.43 -13.20 -0.89
CA SER A 12 9.65 -12.51 0.38
C SER A 12 8.43 -12.64 1.28
N ASP A 13 8.67 -13.00 2.54
CA ASP A 13 7.68 -13.01 3.60
C ASP A 13 8.22 -12.14 4.75
N ARG A 14 7.70 -10.91 4.85
CA ARG A 14 8.08 -9.94 5.88
C ARG A 14 6.83 -9.29 6.46
N PRO A 15 6.16 -9.88 7.45
CA PRO A 15 4.97 -9.26 8.03
C PRO A 15 5.31 -8.01 8.84
N LEU A 16 4.29 -7.24 9.23
CA LEU A 16 4.40 -6.19 10.22
C LEU A 16 4.97 -6.78 11.52
N PRO A 17 5.90 -6.10 12.21
CA PRO A 17 6.46 -6.57 13.47
C PRO A 17 5.34 -6.82 14.49
N ARG A 18 5.24 -8.07 14.97
CA ARG A 18 4.19 -8.45 15.93
C ARG A 18 4.18 -7.56 17.17
N ARG A 19 5.36 -7.17 17.65
CA ARG A 19 5.53 -6.24 18.78
C ARG A 19 4.84 -4.89 18.54
N ASP A 20 4.94 -4.34 17.34
CA ASP A 20 4.34 -3.04 17.00
C ASP A 20 2.81 -3.15 16.87
N ILE A 21 2.31 -4.26 16.32
CA ILE A 21 0.87 -4.57 16.30
C ILE A 21 0.32 -4.70 17.72
N ASP A 22 0.96 -5.52 18.57
CA ASP A 22 0.54 -5.72 19.95
C ASP A 22 0.59 -4.41 20.76
N ALA A 23 1.54 -3.51 20.45
CA ALA A 23 1.67 -2.21 21.11
C ALA A 23 0.63 -1.17 20.68
N VAL A 24 0.18 -1.19 19.40
CA VAL A 24 -0.77 -0.20 18.87
C VAL A 24 -2.23 -0.59 19.08
N LEU A 25 -2.54 -1.89 19.17
CA LEU A 25 -3.92 -2.38 19.32
C LEU A 25 -4.67 -1.77 20.53
N PRO A 26 -4.09 -1.70 21.75
CA PRO A 26 -4.77 -1.06 22.87
C PRO A 26 -5.11 0.41 22.62
N TYR A 27 -4.17 1.15 22.02
CA TYR A 27 -4.35 2.56 21.67
C TYR A 27 -5.50 2.76 20.67
N MET A 28 -5.53 1.94 19.61
CA MET A 28 -6.61 1.97 18.62
C MET A 28 -7.97 1.65 19.23
N ASN A 29 -8.03 0.66 20.13
CA ASN A 29 -9.27 0.25 20.78
C ASN A 29 -9.80 1.33 21.72
N GLU A 30 -8.93 1.93 22.55
CA GLU A 30 -9.31 3.02 23.46
C GLU A 30 -9.84 4.23 22.69
N ARG A 31 -9.18 4.59 21.59
CA ARG A 31 -9.52 5.76 20.77
C ARG A 31 -10.56 5.48 19.69
N LYS A 32 -11.02 4.23 19.56
CA LYS A 32 -11.96 3.76 18.53
C LYS A 32 -11.50 4.09 17.11
N ILE A 33 -10.21 3.91 16.83
CA ILE A 33 -9.63 4.14 15.50
C ILE A 33 -9.99 2.96 14.59
N ALA A 34 -10.69 3.24 13.49
CA ALA A 34 -10.94 2.26 12.44
C ALA A 34 -9.65 1.89 11.72
N CYS A 35 -9.45 0.60 11.49
CA CYS A 35 -8.26 0.04 10.86
C CYS A 35 -8.62 -1.17 10.00
N CYS A 36 -8.06 -1.23 8.79
CA CYS A 36 -8.02 -2.43 7.96
C CYS A 36 -6.67 -3.13 8.14
N PHE A 37 -6.69 -4.43 8.33
CA PHE A 37 -5.52 -5.29 8.47
C PHE A 37 -5.48 -6.27 7.31
N GLU A 38 -4.40 -6.22 6.54
CA GLU A 38 -4.22 -7.05 5.35
C GLU A 38 -3.37 -8.27 5.68
N MET A 39 -3.93 -9.46 5.47
CA MET A 39 -3.25 -10.75 5.59
C MET A 39 -2.96 -11.30 4.18
N ALA A 40 -2.29 -12.45 4.10
CA ALA A 40 -1.95 -13.08 2.82
C ALA A 40 -3.19 -13.47 1.98
N ASP A 41 -4.30 -13.81 2.64
CA ASP A 41 -5.47 -14.44 2.01
C ASP A 41 -6.75 -13.59 2.06
N ARG A 42 -6.80 -12.58 2.94
CA ARG A 42 -7.92 -11.65 3.07
C ARG A 42 -7.51 -10.40 3.83
N GLN A 43 -8.37 -9.39 3.79
CA GLN A 43 -8.33 -8.24 4.67
C GLN A 43 -9.45 -8.33 5.72
N VAL A 44 -9.25 -7.67 6.87
CA VAL A 44 -10.24 -7.60 7.96
C VAL A 44 -10.21 -6.23 8.61
N PHE A 45 -11.29 -5.84 9.26
CA PHE A 45 -11.44 -4.57 9.95
C PHE A 45 -11.66 -4.81 11.44
N ASN A 46 -11.09 -3.95 12.30
CA ASN A 46 -11.45 -3.96 13.72
C ASN A 46 -12.81 -3.28 13.97
N LEU A 47 -13.12 -2.23 13.20
CA LEU A 47 -14.39 -1.51 13.17
C LEU A 47 -14.51 -0.70 11.87
N VAL A 48 -15.72 -0.26 11.54
CA VAL A 48 -16.02 0.50 10.31
C VAL A 48 -16.85 1.74 10.66
N ASP A 49 -16.25 2.92 10.52
CA ASP A 49 -16.88 4.22 10.78
C ASP A 49 -17.20 4.98 9.48
N GLN A 50 -17.58 6.26 9.58
CA GLN A 50 -17.88 7.08 8.40
C GLN A 50 -16.63 7.35 7.56
N ARG A 51 -15.44 7.53 8.17
CA ARG A 51 -14.19 7.76 7.43
C ARG A 51 -13.85 6.58 6.53
N VAL A 52 -14.08 5.36 7.02
CA VAL A 52 -13.92 4.14 6.20
C VAL A 52 -14.85 4.18 4.99
N ARG A 53 -16.14 4.48 5.20
CA ARG A 53 -17.14 4.50 4.12
C ARG A 53 -16.88 5.60 3.10
N ASP A 54 -16.46 6.78 3.56
CA ASP A 54 -16.11 7.89 2.69
C ASP A 54 -14.92 7.54 1.79
N LEU A 55 -13.88 6.88 2.35
CA LEU A 55 -12.74 6.42 1.55
C LEU A 55 -13.16 5.33 0.55
N LEU A 56 -13.93 4.33 0.98
CA LEU A 56 -14.41 3.26 0.09
C LEU A 56 -15.23 3.81 -1.08
N ALA A 57 -16.11 4.78 -0.81
CA ALA A 57 -16.85 5.48 -1.86
C ALA A 57 -15.93 6.25 -2.80
N PHE A 58 -14.92 6.95 -2.27
CA PHE A 58 -13.92 7.66 -3.07
C PHE A 58 -13.13 6.73 -4.01
N VAL A 59 -12.73 5.55 -3.54
CA VAL A 59 -12.00 4.55 -4.35
C VAL A 59 -12.92 3.59 -5.13
N ASN A 60 -14.23 3.85 -5.16
CA ASN A 60 -15.23 3.02 -5.82
C ASN A 60 -15.21 1.54 -5.40
N MET A 61 -15.00 1.28 -4.11
CA MET A 61 -15.06 -0.05 -3.51
C MET A 61 -16.39 -0.28 -2.78
N PRO A 62 -16.88 -1.53 -2.72
CA PRO A 62 -18.08 -1.87 -1.94
C PRO A 62 -17.86 -1.65 -0.44
N ASP A 63 -18.95 -1.56 0.32
CA ASP A 63 -18.90 -1.50 1.79
C ASP A 63 -18.34 -2.81 2.37
N VAL A 64 -17.85 -2.75 3.61
CA VAL A 64 -17.22 -3.88 4.31
C VAL A 64 -18.28 -4.88 4.75
N ALA A 65 -18.09 -6.15 4.40
CA ALA A 65 -18.98 -7.22 4.81
C ALA A 65 -18.91 -7.44 6.34
N PRO A 66 -20.04 -7.70 7.04
CA PRO A 66 -20.04 -7.89 8.49
C PRO A 66 -19.07 -8.97 9.00
N GLU A 67 -18.85 -10.03 8.23
CA GLU A 67 -17.91 -11.12 8.51
C GLU A 67 -16.42 -10.73 8.45
N ASP A 68 -16.12 -9.58 7.85
CA ASP A 68 -14.78 -9.00 7.81
C ASP A 68 -14.54 -8.03 8.97
N ILE A 69 -15.56 -7.69 9.76
CA ILE A 69 -15.44 -6.90 10.97
C ILE A 69 -15.24 -7.83 12.17
N VAL A 70 -14.02 -7.88 12.70
CA VAL A 70 -13.59 -8.91 13.64
C VAL A 70 -12.77 -8.32 14.80
N ASP A 71 -12.72 -9.08 15.89
CA ASP A 71 -11.77 -8.81 16.97
C ASP A 71 -10.36 -9.24 16.54
N VAL A 72 -9.62 -8.28 15.99
CA VAL A 72 -8.26 -8.48 15.45
C VAL A 72 -7.26 -9.00 16.49
N SER A 73 -7.51 -8.80 17.79
CA SER A 73 -6.65 -9.33 18.86
C SER A 73 -6.66 -10.86 18.93
N LYS A 74 -7.70 -11.49 18.37
CA LYS A 74 -7.86 -12.96 18.31
C LYS A 74 -7.21 -13.59 17.07
N ILE A 75 -6.66 -12.78 16.17
CA ILE A 75 -6.03 -13.26 14.94
C ILE A 75 -4.58 -13.64 15.22
N ALA A 76 -4.27 -14.93 15.02
CA ALA A 76 -2.91 -15.43 15.14
C ALA A 76 -2.08 -15.24 13.85
N LYS A 77 -2.75 -15.01 12.71
CA LYS A 77 -2.10 -14.82 11.40
C LYS A 77 -1.28 -13.55 11.34
N SER A 78 -0.33 -13.53 10.41
CA SER A 78 0.51 -12.38 10.11
C SER A 78 -0.24 -11.32 9.30
N PHE A 79 -0.03 -10.05 9.66
CA PHE A 79 -0.46 -8.89 8.88
C PHE A 79 0.71 -8.35 8.05
N TYR A 80 0.48 -7.94 6.82
CA TYR A 80 1.51 -7.41 5.91
C TYR A 80 1.39 -5.92 5.67
N GLN A 81 0.20 -5.37 5.87
CA GLN A 81 -0.13 -3.96 5.79
C GLN A 81 -1.28 -3.65 6.75
N LEU A 82 -1.26 -2.43 7.27
CA LEU A 82 -2.29 -1.86 8.13
C LEU A 82 -2.71 -0.54 7.50
N SER A 83 -4.00 -0.31 7.33
CA SER A 83 -4.55 0.97 6.90
C SER A 83 -5.32 1.57 8.06
N ALA A 84 -4.81 2.66 8.63
CA ALA A 84 -5.42 3.34 9.78
C ALA A 84 -6.17 4.60 9.32
N TYR A 85 -7.45 4.69 9.67
CA TYR A 85 -8.35 5.76 9.23
C TYR A 85 -8.28 6.97 10.16
N VAL A 86 -7.12 7.63 10.11
CA VAL A 86 -6.75 8.76 10.95
C VAL A 86 -6.40 9.98 10.10
N LEU A 87 -6.70 11.18 10.64
CA LEU A 87 -6.33 12.46 10.05
C LEU A 87 -4.82 12.72 10.18
N PRO A 88 -4.24 13.64 9.39
CA PRO A 88 -2.81 13.94 9.42
C PRO A 88 -2.28 14.28 10.82
N GLU A 89 -3.03 15.04 11.61
CA GLU A 89 -2.67 15.45 12.97
C GLU A 89 -2.67 14.28 13.98
N GLU A 90 -3.36 13.18 13.68
CA GLU A 90 -3.46 11.99 14.53
C GLU A 90 -2.36 10.96 14.23
N GLU A 91 -1.70 11.08 13.07
CA GLU A 91 -0.74 10.09 12.57
C GLU A 91 0.50 9.96 13.45
N ALA A 92 1.09 11.08 13.89
CA ALA A 92 2.32 11.06 14.66
C ALA A 92 2.14 10.35 16.01
N ASP A 93 0.98 10.52 16.65
CA ASP A 93 0.65 9.85 17.90
C ASP A 93 0.46 8.34 17.69
N LEU A 94 -0.23 7.93 16.61
CA LEU A 94 -0.38 6.52 16.23
C LEU A 94 0.99 5.86 15.98
N MET A 95 1.85 6.50 15.19
CA MET A 95 3.12 5.94 14.77
C MET A 95 4.15 5.79 15.91
N ARG A 96 3.97 6.48 17.04
CA ARG A 96 4.81 6.24 18.25
C ARG A 96 4.69 4.81 18.78
N HIS A 97 3.58 4.14 18.52
CA HIS A 97 3.36 2.75 18.90
C HIS A 97 3.94 1.74 17.89
N MET A 98 4.39 2.20 16.72
CA MET A 98 4.87 1.35 15.62
C MET A 98 6.25 1.79 15.10
N PRO A 99 7.30 1.80 15.94
CA PRO A 99 8.62 2.36 15.60
C PRO A 99 9.39 1.61 14.49
N ASP A 100 9.05 0.34 14.24
CA ASP A 100 9.63 -0.49 13.17
C ASP A 100 8.74 -0.52 11.91
N CYS A 101 7.80 0.42 11.83
CA CYS A 101 6.94 0.64 10.67
C CYS A 101 7.16 2.03 10.07
N LYS A 102 6.65 2.23 8.85
CA LYS A 102 6.58 3.54 8.19
C LYS A 102 5.18 3.80 7.67
N ALA A 103 4.79 5.08 7.73
CA ALA A 103 3.53 5.61 7.22
C ALA A 103 3.68 6.07 5.76
N MET A 104 2.64 5.84 4.96
CA MET A 104 2.53 6.26 3.56
C MET A 104 1.13 6.87 3.37
N ARG A 105 1.03 8.19 3.55
CA ARG A 105 -0.23 8.91 3.37
C ARG A 105 -0.36 9.42 1.94
N TRP A 106 -1.51 9.16 1.34
CA TRP A 106 -1.88 9.71 0.03
C TRP A 106 -3.31 10.26 -0.01
N HIS A 107 -4.05 10.13 1.09
CA HIS A 107 -5.39 10.70 1.26
C HIS A 107 -5.54 11.27 2.68
N GLU A 108 -6.38 12.28 2.84
CA GLU A 108 -6.58 12.96 4.13
C GLU A 108 -7.17 12.03 5.20
N LEU A 109 -8.08 11.15 4.81
CA LEU A 109 -8.84 10.31 5.73
C LEU A 109 -8.08 9.11 6.32
N PHE A 110 -6.91 8.75 5.80
CA PHE A 110 -6.21 7.55 6.25
C PHE A 110 -4.73 7.50 5.87
N VAL A 111 -4.02 6.54 6.47
CA VAL A 111 -2.61 6.25 6.19
C VAL A 111 -2.37 4.75 6.03
N ASN A 112 -1.58 4.36 5.02
CA ASN A 112 -1.06 3.00 4.91
C ASN A 112 0.19 2.86 5.77
N ILE A 113 0.31 1.76 6.51
CA ILE A 113 1.42 1.43 7.38
C ILE A 113 1.99 0.09 6.95
N VAL A 114 3.28 0.08 6.66
CA VAL A 114 4.06 -1.10 6.28
C VAL A 114 5.30 -1.20 7.16
N GLY A 115 5.94 -2.37 7.20
CA GLY A 115 7.22 -2.52 7.89
C GLY A 115 8.27 -1.56 7.31
N LYS A 116 9.15 -1.03 8.16
CA LYS A 116 10.15 -0.02 7.79
C LYS A 116 11.03 -0.45 6.61
N ASP A 117 11.42 -1.72 6.60
CA ASP A 117 12.24 -2.34 5.54
C ASP A 117 11.40 -3.03 4.46
N GLY A 118 10.14 -2.63 4.32
CA GLY A 118 9.19 -3.14 3.33
C GLY A 118 8.71 -2.08 2.35
N GLY A 119 7.69 -2.45 1.57
CA GLY A 119 7.08 -1.62 0.53
C GLY A 119 7.42 -2.10 -0.88
N LYS A 120 6.74 -1.52 -1.86
CA LYS A 120 6.81 -1.93 -3.28
C LYS A 120 8.24 -2.03 -3.86
N PRO A 121 9.20 -1.12 -3.55
CA PRO A 121 10.58 -1.23 -4.05
C PRO A 121 11.27 -2.55 -3.67
N VAL A 122 11.03 -3.04 -2.45
CA VAL A 122 11.62 -4.29 -1.96
C VAL A 122 11.05 -5.48 -2.73
N GLY A 123 9.77 -5.42 -3.10
CA GLY A 123 9.09 -6.46 -3.88
C GLY A 123 9.66 -6.53 -5.29
N ILE A 124 9.79 -5.37 -5.94
CA ILE A 124 10.42 -5.26 -7.25
C ILE A 124 11.85 -5.82 -7.21
N ALA A 125 12.66 -5.42 -6.24
CA ALA A 125 14.02 -5.93 -6.11
C ALA A 125 14.07 -7.47 -5.98
N LYS A 126 13.11 -8.08 -5.28
CA LYS A 126 13.01 -9.54 -5.13
C LYS A 126 12.59 -10.25 -6.42
N VAL A 127 11.67 -9.66 -7.18
CA VAL A 127 11.30 -10.15 -8.52
C VAL A 127 12.48 -10.03 -9.48
N CYS A 128 13.15 -8.87 -9.51
CA CYS A 128 14.36 -8.66 -10.30
C CYS A 128 15.46 -9.69 -10.00
N GLU A 129 15.76 -9.93 -8.72
CA GLU A 129 16.72 -10.94 -8.26
C GLU A 129 16.36 -12.35 -8.77
N LYS A 130 15.09 -12.72 -8.69
CA LYS A 130 14.58 -14.02 -9.15
C LYS A 130 14.77 -14.23 -10.65
N TYR A 131 14.50 -13.20 -11.45
CA TYR A 131 14.51 -13.27 -12.91
C TYR A 131 15.84 -12.84 -13.56
N GLY A 132 16.83 -12.41 -12.77
CA GLY A 132 18.14 -12.00 -13.26
C GLY A 132 18.17 -10.61 -13.91
N TYR A 133 17.25 -9.73 -13.53
CA TYR A 133 17.19 -8.34 -14.01
C TYR A 133 17.70 -7.36 -12.96
N GLY A 134 18.15 -6.19 -13.38
CA GLY A 134 18.36 -5.04 -12.51
C GLY A 134 17.06 -4.25 -12.32
N VAL A 135 16.95 -3.49 -11.23
CA VAL A 135 15.83 -2.55 -11.06
C VAL A 135 15.79 -1.47 -12.15
N ASN A 136 16.94 -1.19 -12.77
CA ASN A 136 17.06 -0.28 -13.91
C ASN A 136 16.46 -0.84 -15.21
N ASP A 137 16.20 -2.14 -15.27
CA ASP A 137 15.52 -2.78 -16.41
C ASP A 137 13.99 -2.77 -16.25
N VAL A 138 13.47 -2.16 -15.18
CA VAL A 138 12.04 -2.16 -14.83
C VAL A 138 11.37 -0.86 -15.22
N ILE A 139 10.17 -0.99 -15.79
CA ILE A 139 9.20 0.09 -15.90
C ILE A 139 8.09 -0.15 -14.87
N ALA A 140 7.79 0.86 -14.04
CA ALA A 140 6.68 0.81 -13.08
C ALA A 140 5.64 1.88 -13.40
N PHE A 141 4.37 1.54 -13.19
CA PHE A 141 3.22 2.43 -13.37
C PHE A 141 2.56 2.71 -12.03
N GLY A 142 2.17 3.94 -11.79
CA GLY A 142 1.53 4.34 -10.54
C GLY A 142 0.67 5.58 -10.67
N ASP A 143 -0.25 5.76 -9.74
CA ASP A 143 -1.18 6.88 -9.71
C ASP A 143 -1.40 7.46 -8.31
N GLY A 144 -1.09 6.67 -7.27
CA GLY A 144 -1.23 7.05 -5.87
C GLY A 144 0.08 7.48 -5.23
N GLY A 145 -0.02 8.22 -4.11
CA GLY A 145 1.16 8.58 -3.31
C GLY A 145 1.91 7.38 -2.72
N ASN A 146 1.23 6.23 -2.56
CA ASN A 146 1.83 4.95 -2.19
C ASN A 146 2.66 4.30 -3.33
N ASP A 147 2.67 4.87 -4.54
CA ASP A 147 3.54 4.46 -5.65
C ASP A 147 4.84 5.26 -5.74
N ILE A 148 4.95 6.40 -5.05
CA ILE A 148 6.10 7.32 -5.19
C ILE A 148 7.44 6.62 -4.96
N ASP A 149 7.55 5.84 -3.87
CA ASP A 149 8.77 5.09 -3.56
C ASP A 149 9.10 4.08 -4.66
N MET A 150 8.09 3.43 -5.24
CA MET A 150 8.24 2.47 -6.34
C MET A 150 8.74 3.16 -7.61
N LEU A 151 8.07 4.23 -8.04
CA LEU A 151 8.39 4.95 -9.26
C LEU A 151 9.83 5.50 -9.23
N LYS A 152 10.28 6.00 -8.07
CA LYS A 152 11.67 6.47 -7.88
C LYS A 152 12.73 5.36 -7.87
N SER A 153 12.33 4.11 -7.66
CA SER A 153 13.25 2.99 -7.41
C SER A 153 13.60 2.16 -8.65
N VAL A 154 12.90 2.40 -9.76
CA VAL A 154 13.01 1.63 -11.00
C VAL A 154 13.68 2.45 -12.10
N GLY A 155 14.02 1.80 -13.21
CA GLY A 155 14.63 2.46 -14.37
C GLY A 155 13.74 3.51 -15.02
N ILE A 156 12.42 3.23 -15.11
CA ILE A 156 11.43 4.16 -15.65
C ILE A 156 10.18 4.14 -14.77
N GLY A 157 9.94 5.24 -14.05
CA GLY A 157 8.69 5.49 -13.32
C GLY A 157 7.69 6.23 -14.20
N VAL A 158 6.51 5.65 -14.41
CA VAL A 158 5.41 6.25 -15.18
C VAL A 158 4.25 6.63 -14.26
N ALA A 159 3.88 7.90 -14.24
CA ALA A 159 2.66 8.37 -13.59
C ALA A 159 1.47 8.33 -14.55
N MET A 160 0.32 7.84 -14.09
CA MET A 160 -0.93 7.88 -14.85
C MET A 160 -1.47 9.31 -14.96
N GLY A 161 -2.24 9.61 -16.02
CA GLY A 161 -2.79 10.96 -16.23
C GLY A 161 -3.75 11.42 -15.11
N ASN A 162 -4.40 10.48 -14.43
CA ASN A 162 -5.26 10.73 -13.26
C ASN A 162 -4.48 10.81 -11.93
N ALA A 163 -3.16 10.67 -11.95
CA ALA A 163 -2.33 10.77 -10.75
C ALA A 163 -2.31 12.19 -10.17
N GLY A 164 -2.08 12.29 -8.86
CA GLY A 164 -1.83 13.55 -8.17
C GLY A 164 -0.53 14.22 -8.65
N GLU A 165 -0.44 15.55 -8.50
CA GLU A 165 0.72 16.31 -8.98
C GLU A 165 2.03 15.85 -8.35
N ASN A 166 2.01 15.55 -7.07
CA ASN A 166 3.15 14.99 -6.33
C ASN A 166 3.67 13.65 -6.89
N VAL A 167 2.82 12.87 -7.56
CA VAL A 167 3.20 11.61 -8.22
C VAL A 167 3.74 11.90 -9.63
N LYS A 168 3.15 12.86 -10.34
CA LYS A 168 3.61 13.28 -11.68
C LYS A 168 4.99 13.93 -11.65
N GLU A 169 5.24 14.79 -10.65
CA GLU A 169 6.52 15.50 -10.48
C GLU A 169 7.73 14.58 -10.29
N ILE A 170 7.52 13.36 -9.80
CA ILE A 170 8.59 12.40 -9.52
C ILE A 170 8.78 11.36 -10.62
N ALA A 171 7.88 11.32 -11.61
CA ALA A 171 7.87 10.32 -12.67
C ALA A 171 8.74 10.76 -13.85
N ASP A 172 9.39 9.80 -14.51
CA ASP A 172 10.16 10.03 -15.73
C ASP A 172 9.25 10.32 -16.92
N TYR A 173 8.02 9.82 -16.88
CA TYR A 173 7.00 10.05 -17.89
C TYR A 173 5.60 10.10 -17.29
N VAL A 174 4.78 11.02 -17.79
CA VAL A 174 3.35 11.10 -17.45
C VAL A 174 2.55 10.68 -18.66
N THR A 175 1.77 9.60 -18.52
CA THR A 175 0.91 9.07 -19.59
C THR A 175 -0.54 9.60 -19.48
N THR A 176 -1.43 9.16 -20.36
CA THR A 176 -2.87 9.46 -20.27
C THR A 176 -3.52 8.79 -19.05
N SER A 177 -4.76 9.17 -18.71
CA SER A 177 -5.47 8.57 -17.57
C SER A 177 -5.77 7.08 -17.81
N VAL A 178 -6.18 6.40 -16.74
CA VAL A 178 -6.69 5.02 -16.82
C VAL A 178 -7.81 4.86 -17.87
N ASP A 179 -8.76 5.81 -17.93
CA ASP A 179 -9.86 5.82 -18.93
C ASP A 179 -9.42 6.18 -20.35
N GLY A 180 -8.17 6.64 -20.51
CA GLY A 180 -7.59 7.07 -21.77
C GLY A 180 -6.49 6.14 -22.27
N ASP A 181 -6.53 4.85 -21.92
CA ASP A 181 -5.54 3.84 -22.33
C ASP A 181 -4.10 4.17 -21.90
N GLY A 182 -3.92 4.75 -20.70
CA GLY A 182 -2.62 5.23 -20.19
C GLY A 182 -1.48 4.22 -20.26
N ILE A 183 -1.72 2.97 -19.86
CA ILE A 183 -0.70 1.92 -19.93
C ILE A 183 -0.31 1.66 -21.40
N TYR A 184 -1.29 1.49 -22.28
CA TYR A 184 -1.05 1.23 -23.71
C TYR A 184 -0.27 2.36 -24.38
N ASN A 185 -0.63 3.61 -24.12
CA ASN A 185 0.03 4.77 -24.71
C ASN A 185 1.48 4.91 -24.23
N ALA A 186 1.75 4.59 -22.96
CA ALA A 186 3.13 4.57 -22.45
C ALA A 186 3.94 3.42 -23.07
N LEU A 187 3.38 2.22 -23.17
CA LEU A 187 4.07 1.08 -23.80
C LEU A 187 4.42 1.38 -25.26
N LYS A 188 3.52 2.04 -26.00
CA LYS A 188 3.82 2.56 -27.35
C LYS A 188 4.91 3.62 -27.35
N HIS A 189 4.87 4.56 -26.40
CA HIS A 189 5.88 5.62 -26.28
C HIS A 189 7.29 5.05 -26.09
N PHE A 190 7.41 3.98 -25.30
CA PHE A 190 8.67 3.27 -25.05
C PHE A 190 8.97 2.16 -26.06
N GLU A 191 8.22 2.06 -27.16
CA GLU A 191 8.41 1.07 -28.24
C GLU A 191 8.39 -0.40 -27.75
N LEU A 192 7.59 -0.69 -26.72
CA LEU A 192 7.45 -2.03 -26.15
C LEU A 192 6.36 -2.88 -26.83
N ILE A 193 5.49 -2.24 -27.64
CA ILE A 193 4.39 -2.86 -28.40
C ILE A 193 4.19 -2.19 -29.76
#